data_AF-A0A933XJ84-F1
#
_entry.id   AF-A0A933XJ84-F1
#
_cell.length_a   1.000
_cell.length_b   1.000
_cell.length_c   1.000
_cell.angle_alpha   90.00
_cell.angle_beta   90.00
_cell.angle_gamma   90.00
#
_symmetry.space_group_name_H-M   'P 1'
#
loop_
_entity.id
_entity.type
_entity.pdbx_description
1 polymer ?
#
loop_
_entity_poly.entity_id
_entity_poly.type
_entity_poly.pdbx_seq_one_letter_code
_entity_poly.pdbx_strand_id
1 'polypeptide(L)'
;MLTAKDIMTKDVVTIRPEATVEELARLLISNKISGVPVVDNSKNLIGIVTENDLISQNKRLHIPTVIRLFDAFILLGSGRVEEEIRKMAATTVDEICNRKVVSIKEETTLDEIATIMAEQRMHLLPVLRDRVVVGIVGKADMVKAMTYEAPE
;
A
#
# COMPACT_ATOMS: atom_id res chain seq x y z
N MET A 1 -15.83 -20.28 -9.26
CA MET A 1 -15.74 -19.35 -8.12
C MET A 1 -14.56 -18.45 -8.38
N LEU A 2 -14.71 -17.12 -8.29
CA LEU A 2 -13.60 -16.20 -8.53
C LEU A 2 -12.56 -16.33 -7.42
N THR A 3 -11.29 -16.26 -7.80
CA THR A 3 -10.13 -16.36 -6.93
C THR A 3 -9.30 -15.09 -6.97
N ALA A 4 -8.32 -14.96 -6.07
CA ALA A 4 -7.37 -13.85 -6.05
C ALA A 4 -6.68 -13.68 -7.42
N LYS A 5 -6.29 -14.78 -8.08
CA LYS A 5 -5.63 -14.77 -9.38
C LYS A 5 -6.46 -14.12 -10.49
N ASP A 6 -7.78 -14.22 -10.38
CA ASP A 6 -8.73 -13.69 -11.36
C ASP A 6 -8.91 -12.17 -11.21
N ILE A 7 -8.76 -11.64 -9.99
CA ILE A 7 -9.07 -10.24 -9.66
C ILE A 7 -7.84 -9.39 -9.32
N MET A 8 -6.69 -10.01 -9.02
CA MET A 8 -5.51 -9.29 -8.55
C MET A 8 -4.87 -8.41 -9.63
N THR A 9 -4.34 -7.27 -9.20
CA THR A 9 -3.41 -6.49 -10.03
C THR A 9 -2.06 -7.22 -10.06
N LYS A 10 -1.61 -7.60 -11.26
CA LYS A 10 -0.38 -8.38 -11.47
C LYS A 10 0.88 -7.53 -11.60
N ASP A 11 0.74 -6.32 -12.14
CA ASP A 11 1.85 -5.35 -12.19
C ASP A 11 1.96 -4.65 -10.84
N VAL A 12 2.61 -5.33 -9.90
CA VAL A 12 2.70 -4.88 -8.52
C VAL A 12 3.84 -3.88 -8.40
N VAL A 13 3.48 -2.61 -8.13
CA VAL A 13 4.43 -1.61 -7.66
C VAL A 13 4.90 -2.02 -6.26
N THR A 14 6.21 -2.18 -6.10
CA THR A 14 6.85 -2.56 -4.83
C THR A 14 7.95 -1.57 -4.47
N ILE A 15 8.38 -1.59 -3.21
CA ILE A 15 9.45 -0.73 -2.73
C ILE A 15 10.48 -1.52 -1.90
N ARG A 16 11.71 -1.02 -1.89
CA ARG A 16 12.81 -1.51 -1.05
C ARG A 16 12.67 -1.02 0.39
N PRO A 17 13.00 -1.82 1.42
CA PRO A 17 13.05 -1.36 2.81
C PRO A 17 14.12 -0.27 3.02
N GLU A 18 15.19 -0.25 2.22
CA GLU A 18 16.25 0.76 2.30
C GLU A 18 15.87 2.10 1.63
N ALA A 19 14.76 2.14 0.88
CA ALA A 19 14.27 3.38 0.29
C ALA A 19 13.89 4.39 1.38
N THR A 20 13.94 5.66 1.05
CA THR A 20 13.54 6.75 1.94
C THR A 20 12.03 6.91 1.97
N VAL A 21 11.53 7.52 3.05
CA VAL A 21 10.12 7.91 3.18
C VAL A 21 9.72 8.92 2.09
N GLU A 22 10.65 9.77 1.64
CA GLU A 22 10.42 10.68 0.51
C GLU A 22 10.17 9.92 -0.80
N GLU A 23 11.02 8.93 -1.12
CA GLU A 23 10.85 8.09 -2.31
C GLU A 23 9.53 7.33 -2.28
N LEU A 24 9.16 6.79 -1.11
CA LEU A 24 7.86 6.16 -0.90
C LEU A 24 6.71 7.14 -1.19
N ALA A 25 6.73 8.34 -0.62
CA ALA A 25 5.67 9.33 -0.82
C ALA A 25 5.52 9.71 -2.30
N ARG A 26 6.64 9.91 -3.01
CA ARG A 26 6.65 10.16 -4.46
C ARG A 26 6.05 8.98 -5.23
N LEU A 27 6.43 7.76 -4.88
CA LEU A 27 5.95 6.54 -5.51
C LEU A 27 4.43 6.38 -5.35
N LEU A 28 3.87 6.62 -4.16
CA LEU A 28 2.43 6.53 -3.91
C LEU A 28 1.65 7.56 -4.75
N ILE A 29 2.12 8.82 -4.79
CA ILE A 29 1.49 9.90 -5.56
C ILE A 29 1.54 9.62 -7.06
N SER A 30 2.71 9.27 -7.59
CA SER A 30 2.90 9.04 -9.02
C SER A 30 2.08 7.87 -9.54
N ASN A 31 1.90 6.83 -8.73
CA ASN A 31 1.11 5.65 -9.10
C ASN A 31 -0.37 5.75 -8.68
N LYS A 32 -0.76 6.80 -7.94
CA LYS A 32 -2.12 7.00 -7.40
C LYS A 32 -2.60 5.80 -6.56
N ILE A 33 -1.72 5.26 -5.73
CA ILE A 33 -1.97 4.10 -4.86
C ILE A 33 -1.77 4.49 -3.40
N SER A 34 -2.53 3.86 -2.50
CA SER A 34 -2.52 4.20 -1.06
C SER A 34 -1.60 3.32 -0.21
N GLY A 35 -0.92 2.35 -0.83
CA GLY A 35 0.05 1.50 -0.16
C GLY A 35 0.73 0.53 -1.09
N VAL A 36 1.87 0.01 -0.66
CA VAL A 36 2.72 -0.89 -1.45
C VAL A 36 3.35 -1.98 -0.60
N PRO A 37 3.58 -3.17 -1.19
CA PRO A 37 4.42 -4.19 -0.58
C PRO A 37 5.89 -3.73 -0.52
N VAL A 38 6.51 -3.98 0.63
CA VAL A 38 7.95 -3.84 0.83
C VAL A 38 8.58 -5.21 0.62
N VAL A 39 9.55 -5.31 -0.29
CA VAL A 39 10.11 -6.61 -0.72
C VAL A 39 11.63 -6.65 -0.66
N ASP A 40 12.21 -7.86 -0.59
CA ASP A 40 13.65 -8.12 -0.74
C ASP A 40 14.11 -8.19 -2.22
N ASN A 41 15.41 -8.38 -2.48
CA ASN A 41 15.97 -8.36 -3.84
C ASN A 41 15.45 -9.53 -4.71
N SER A 42 14.92 -10.56 -4.06
CA SER A 42 14.28 -11.71 -4.67
C SER A 42 12.75 -11.57 -4.74
N LYS A 43 12.22 -10.36 -4.49
CA LYS A 43 10.79 -10.04 -4.42
C LYS A 43 10.03 -10.76 -3.30
N ASN A 44 10.73 -11.27 -2.29
CA ASN A 44 10.06 -11.83 -1.12
C ASN A 44 9.45 -10.71 -0.29
N LEU A 45 8.22 -10.92 0.18
CA LEU A 45 7.52 -9.95 1.03
C LEU A 45 8.24 -9.79 2.38
N ILE A 46 8.58 -8.55 2.72
CA ILE A 46 9.08 -8.14 4.04
C ILE A 46 7.93 -7.54 4.87
N GLY A 47 7.09 -6.73 4.24
CA GLY A 47 5.97 -6.08 4.89
C GLY A 47 5.13 -5.23 3.93
N ILE A 48 4.28 -4.38 4.48
CA ILE A 48 3.49 -3.38 3.73
C ILE A 48 3.73 -2.02 4.34
N VAL A 49 3.71 -1.00 3.50
CA VAL A 49 3.67 0.39 3.93
C VAL A 49 2.57 1.14 3.18
N THR A 50 1.80 1.96 3.89
CA THR A 50 0.64 2.70 3.40
C THR A 50 0.74 4.18 3.68
N GLU A 51 -0.12 4.99 3.06
CA GLU A 51 -0.28 6.42 3.38
C GLU A 51 -0.59 6.63 4.87
N ASN A 52 -1.33 5.72 5.52
CA ASN A 52 -1.59 5.79 6.95
C ASN A 52 -0.32 5.61 7.78
N ASP A 53 0.61 4.76 7.32
CA ASP A 53 1.90 4.58 8.00
C ASP A 53 2.76 5.85 7.86
N LEU A 54 2.68 6.58 6.74
CA LEU A 54 3.27 7.90 6.59
C LEU A 54 2.67 8.90 7.59
N ILE A 55 1.34 9.04 7.59
CA ILE A 55 0.62 10.04 8.41
C ILE A 55 0.76 9.74 9.92
N SER A 56 0.74 8.47 10.32
CA SER A 56 0.84 8.07 11.72
C SER A 56 2.23 8.26 12.34
N GLN A 57 3.27 8.51 11.52
CA GLN A 57 4.60 8.95 11.98
C GLN A 57 4.62 10.39 12.51
N ASN A 58 3.46 11.04 12.68
CA ASN A 58 3.25 12.34 13.34
C ASN A 58 3.82 12.49 14.76
N LYS A 59 4.47 11.46 15.33
CA LYS A 59 5.27 11.57 16.56
C LYS A 59 6.75 11.92 16.32
N ARG A 60 7.27 11.78 15.09
CA ARG A 60 8.66 12.08 14.70
C ARG A 60 8.79 13.00 13.47
N LEU A 61 7.83 12.95 12.55
CA LEU A 61 7.72 13.82 11.38
C LEU A 61 6.52 14.75 11.60
N HIS A 62 6.67 16.08 11.56
CA HIS A 62 5.50 16.95 11.45
C HIS A 62 5.12 17.00 9.98
N ILE A 63 4.44 15.96 9.49
CA ILE A 63 4.00 15.98 8.09
C ILE A 63 3.02 17.15 7.96
N PRO A 64 3.29 18.13 7.08
CA PRO A 64 2.35 19.21 6.84
C PRO A 64 1.02 18.57 6.46
N THR A 65 -0.07 18.96 7.11
CA THR A 65 -1.39 18.43 6.80
C THR A 65 -1.77 18.90 5.39
N VAL A 66 -1.43 18.10 4.39
CA VAL A 66 -1.81 18.33 3.00
C VAL A 66 -3.17 17.68 2.80
N ILE A 67 -4.20 18.50 2.62
CA ILE A 67 -5.55 18.01 2.32
C ILE A 67 -5.75 18.08 0.81
N ARG A 68 -6.20 16.97 0.21
CA ARG A 68 -6.72 16.98 -1.17
C ARG A 68 -8.17 17.42 -1.15
N LEU A 69 -8.43 18.64 -1.63
CA LEU A 69 -9.77 19.22 -1.70
C LEU A 69 -9.99 19.78 -3.12
N PHE A 70 -11.05 19.33 -3.80
CA PHE A 70 -11.39 19.76 -5.17
C PHE A 70 -10.22 19.68 -6.16
N ASP A 71 -9.50 18.55 -6.17
CA ASP A 71 -8.28 18.34 -6.97
C ASP A 71 -7.13 19.35 -6.74
N ALA A 72 -7.23 20.18 -5.71
CA ALA A 72 -6.17 21.03 -5.21
C ALA A 72 -5.57 20.44 -3.93
N PHE A 73 -4.25 20.56 -3.79
CA PHE A 73 -3.55 20.25 -2.55
C PHE A 73 -3.45 21.53 -1.72
N ILE A 74 -4.09 21.55 -0.55
CA ILE A 74 -4.04 22.68 0.40
C ILE A 74 -3.10 22.32 1.53
N LEU A 75 -2.08 23.15 1.73
CA LEU A 75 -1.12 23.05 2.83
C LEU A 75 -1.67 23.78 4.07
N LEU A 76 -2.03 23.04 5.11
CA LEU A 76 -2.39 23.64 6.41
C LEU A 76 -1.16 23.64 7.33
N GLY A 77 -0.54 24.81 7.49
CA GLY A 77 0.54 25.04 8.45
C GLY A 77 1.65 25.93 7.91
N SER A 78 1.94 27.03 8.60
CA SER A 78 3.07 27.93 8.32
C SER A 78 4.30 27.49 9.12
N GLY A 79 5.10 26.55 8.62
CA GLY A 79 6.35 26.23 9.31
C GLY A 79 7.17 25.06 8.74
N ARG A 80 8.25 25.40 8.03
CA ARG A 80 9.45 24.58 7.70
C ARG A 80 9.23 23.27 6.92
N VAL A 81 8.68 23.39 5.71
CA VAL A 81 8.64 22.30 4.71
C VAL A 81 10.03 21.67 4.47
N GLU A 82 11.09 22.48 4.41
CA GLU A 82 12.46 22.00 4.19
C GLU A 82 12.97 21.04 5.29
N GLU A 83 12.64 21.32 6.55
CA GLU A 83 13.04 20.50 7.69
C GLU A 83 12.36 19.13 7.65
N GLU A 84 11.09 19.11 7.27
CA GLU A 84 10.29 17.89 7.17
C GLU A 84 10.72 17.04 5.97
N ILE A 85 11.02 17.67 4.83
CA ILE A 85 11.63 16.97 3.69
C ILE A 85 12.95 16.32 4.11
N ARG A 86 13.82 17.05 4.83
CA ARG A 86 15.09 16.49 5.31
C ARG A 86 14.88 15.27 6.20
N LYS A 87 13.90 15.29 7.10
CA LYS A 87 13.60 14.14 7.96
C LYS A 87 13.04 12.96 7.18
N MET A 88 12.14 13.21 6.20
CA MET A 88 11.63 12.17 5.31
C MET A 88 12.75 11.53 4.49
N ALA A 89 13.70 12.33 4.00
CA ALA A 89 14.88 11.84 3.29
C ALA A 89 15.84 11.03 4.19
N ALA A 90 15.82 11.27 5.50
CA ALA A 90 16.67 10.57 6.47
C ALA A 90 16.02 9.31 7.08
N THR A 91 14.71 9.13 6.92
CA THR A 91 13.95 8.00 7.47
C THR A 91 13.76 6.95 6.39
N THR A 92 14.03 5.69 6.70
CA THR A 92 13.86 4.59 5.77
C THR A 92 12.45 3.98 5.81
N VAL A 93 12.06 3.29 4.74
CA VAL A 93 10.81 2.54 4.67
C VAL A 93 10.78 1.44 5.74
N ASP A 94 11.90 0.77 6.02
CA ASP A 94 11.96 -0.30 7.01
C ASP A 94 11.54 0.16 8.41
N GLU A 95 11.85 1.41 8.78
CA GLU A 95 11.52 1.98 10.08
C GLU A 95 10.01 2.19 10.28
N ILE A 96 9.26 2.34 9.19
CA ILE A 96 7.83 2.64 9.23
C ILE A 96 6.97 1.47 8.70
N CYS A 97 7.62 0.45 8.12
CA CYS A 97 6.98 -0.69 7.51
C CYS A 97 6.24 -1.55 8.54
N ASN A 98 4.99 -1.90 8.22
CA ASN A 98 4.25 -2.88 8.99
C ASN A 98 4.61 -4.29 8.52
N ARG A 99 5.32 -5.04 9.37
CA ARG A 99 5.73 -6.43 9.12
C ARG A 99 4.65 -7.47 9.41
N LYS A 100 3.60 -7.12 10.16
CA LYS A 100 2.49 -8.01 10.45
C LYS A 100 1.48 -7.94 9.30
N VAL A 101 1.88 -8.52 8.18
CA VAL A 101 1.08 -8.51 6.96
C VAL A 101 0.23 -9.77 6.85
N VAL A 102 -1.05 -9.54 6.61
CA VAL A 102 -1.96 -10.59 6.18
C VAL A 102 -1.82 -10.71 4.67
N SER A 103 -1.49 -11.90 4.20
CA SER A 103 -1.34 -12.21 2.78
C SER A 103 -2.23 -13.37 2.40
N ILE A 104 -2.51 -13.47 1.10
CA ILE A 104 -3.36 -14.51 0.51
C ILE A 104 -2.60 -15.24 -0.59
N LYS A 105 -3.13 -16.37 -1.06
CA LYS A 105 -2.58 -17.11 -2.20
C LYS A 105 -3.43 -16.85 -3.46
N GLU A 106 -2.91 -17.21 -4.62
CA GLU A 106 -3.56 -17.01 -5.93
C GLU A 106 -4.97 -17.65 -6.01
N GLU A 107 -5.15 -18.73 -5.27
CA GLU A 107 -6.30 -19.64 -5.22
C GLU A 107 -7.26 -19.29 -4.08
N THR A 108 -6.90 -18.33 -3.21
CA THR A 108 -7.80 -17.81 -2.17
C THR A 108 -9.04 -17.22 -2.83
N THR A 109 -10.20 -17.56 -2.29
CA THR A 109 -11.48 -17.32 -2.93
C THR A 109 -11.99 -15.91 -2.64
N LEU A 110 -12.82 -15.34 -3.53
CA LEU A 110 -13.37 -13.99 -3.33
C LEU A 110 -14.06 -13.81 -1.96
N ASP A 111 -14.81 -14.82 -1.51
CA ASP A 111 -15.52 -14.79 -0.23
C ASP A 111 -14.57 -14.80 0.98
N GLU A 112 -13.49 -15.59 0.91
CA GLU A 112 -12.44 -15.60 1.92
C GLU A 112 -11.71 -14.24 1.96
N ILE A 113 -11.40 -13.66 0.80
CA ILE A 113 -10.77 -12.33 0.71
C ILE A 113 -11.68 -11.27 1.34
N ALA A 114 -12.98 -11.30 1.04
CA ALA A 114 -13.96 -10.39 1.62
C ALA A 114 -14.01 -10.50 3.15
N THR A 115 -14.02 -11.74 3.66
CA THR A 115 -13.99 -12.02 5.11
C THR A 115 -12.74 -11.44 5.76
N ILE A 116 -11.56 -11.70 5.18
CA ILE A 116 -10.28 -11.19 5.69
C ILE A 116 -10.29 -9.66 5.74
N MET A 117 -10.73 -8.99 4.67
CA MET A 117 -10.79 -7.52 4.62
C MET A 117 -11.76 -6.94 5.65
N ALA A 118 -12.93 -7.56 5.84
CA ALA A 118 -13.95 -7.09 6.77
C ALA A 118 -13.55 -7.26 8.23
N GLU A 119 -13.03 -8.43 8.61
CA GLU A 119 -12.71 -8.76 10.00
C GLU A 119 -11.40 -8.12 10.45
N GLN A 120 -10.38 -8.15 9.58
CA GLN A 120 -9.04 -7.69 9.94
C GLN A 120 -8.80 -6.22 9.58
N ARG A 121 -9.83 -5.53 9.04
CA ARG A 121 -9.79 -4.11 8.63
C ARG A 121 -8.66 -3.80 7.64
N MET A 122 -8.30 -4.78 6.81
CA MET A 122 -7.26 -4.65 5.80
C MET A 122 -7.86 -4.05 4.52
N HIS A 123 -7.14 -3.13 3.89
CA HIS A 123 -7.59 -2.47 2.65
C HIS A 123 -6.87 -2.98 1.41
N LEU A 124 -5.82 -3.76 1.64
CA LEU A 124 -4.88 -4.22 0.64
C LEU A 124 -4.27 -5.54 1.13
N LEU A 125 -4.29 -6.56 0.26
CA LEU A 125 -3.80 -7.90 0.55
C LEU A 125 -2.81 -8.32 -0.55
N PRO A 126 -1.52 -8.51 -0.21
CA PRO A 126 -0.55 -9.09 -1.14
C PRO A 126 -0.91 -10.54 -1.43
N VAL A 127 -0.82 -10.90 -2.71
CA VAL A 127 -0.95 -12.27 -3.19
C VAL A 127 0.44 -12.86 -3.32
N LEU A 128 0.70 -13.95 -2.61
CA LEU A 128 1.99 -14.61 -2.56
C LEU A 128 1.97 -15.93 -3.31
N ARG A 129 3.07 -16.18 -4.04
CA ARG A 129 3.50 -17.53 -4.42
C ARG A 129 4.70 -17.87 -3.57
N ASP A 130 4.52 -18.78 -2.62
CA ASP A 130 5.46 -19.03 -1.52
C ASP A 130 5.72 -17.77 -0.69
N ARG A 131 6.82 -17.06 -0.98
CA ARG A 131 7.19 -15.79 -0.35
C ARG A 131 7.19 -14.61 -1.32
N VAL A 132 7.12 -14.89 -2.61
CA VAL A 132 7.26 -13.90 -3.67
C VAL A 132 5.91 -13.23 -3.90
N VAL A 133 5.92 -11.89 -3.93
CA VAL A 133 4.74 -11.11 -4.29
C VAL A 133 4.46 -11.27 -5.78
N VAL A 134 3.31 -11.86 -6.11
CA VAL A 134 2.85 -12.10 -7.50
C VAL A 134 1.62 -11.29 -7.88
N GLY A 135 0.98 -10.65 -6.90
CA GLY A 135 -0.19 -9.81 -7.11
C GLY A 135 -0.56 -9.02 -5.87
N ILE A 136 -1.54 -8.15 -6.04
CA ILE A 136 -2.14 -7.37 -4.96
C ILE A 136 -3.64 -7.24 -5.18
N VAL A 137 -4.42 -7.38 -4.10
CA VAL A 137 -5.86 -7.21 -4.11
C VAL A 137 -6.23 -6.08 -3.18
N GLY A 138 -6.81 -5.01 -3.74
CA GLY A 138 -7.36 -3.89 -2.98
C GLY A 138 -8.89 -3.87 -2.98
N LYS A 139 -9.48 -2.97 -2.19
CA LYS A 139 -10.94 -2.75 -2.17
C LYS A 139 -11.54 -2.47 -3.56
N ALA A 140 -10.82 -1.75 -4.41
CA ALA A 140 -11.28 -1.45 -5.77
C ALA A 140 -11.42 -2.72 -6.62
N ASP A 141 -10.56 -3.71 -6.42
CA ASP A 141 -10.60 -4.97 -7.15
C ASP A 141 -11.79 -5.82 -6.70
N MET A 142 -12.10 -5.81 -5.39
CA MET A 142 -13.32 -6.43 -4.87
C MET A 142 -14.58 -5.83 -5.48
N VAL A 143 -14.68 -4.50 -5.56
CA VAL A 143 -15.84 -3.82 -6.17
C VAL A 143 -15.93 -4.12 -7.66
N LYS A 144 -14.80 -4.13 -8.40
CA LYS A 144 -14.78 -4.54 -9.80
C LYS A 144 -15.23 -6.00 -9.97
N ALA A 145 -14.82 -6.90 -9.08
CA ALA A 145 -15.21 -8.31 -9.11
C ALA A 145 -16.73 -8.51 -8.95
N MET A 146 -17.41 -7.62 -8.21
CA MET A 146 -18.89 -7.64 -8.10
C MET A 146 -19.59 -7.26 -9.42
N THR A 147 -18.92 -6.52 -10.29
CA THR A 147 -19.40 -6.18 -11.63
C THR A 147 -18.99 -7.20 -12.69
N TYR A 148 -18.26 -8.26 -12.29
CA TYR A 148 -17.73 -9.25 -13.21
C TYR A 148 -18.85 -10.19 -13.67
N GLU A 149 -19.31 -9.97 -14.90
CA GLU A 149 -20.09 -10.97 -15.63
C GLU A 149 -19.10 -12.00 -16.20
N ALA A 150 -19.35 -13.29 -15.97
CA ALA A 150 -18.52 -14.33 -16.57
C ALA A 150 -18.58 -14.19 -18.11
N PRO A 151 -17.45 -14.15 -18.82
CA PRO A 151 -17.49 -14.21 -20.28
C PRO A 151 -18.19 -15.51 -20.71
N GLU A 152 -19.18 -15.39 -21.60
CA GLU A 152 -19.92 -16.51 -22.20
C GLU A 152 -18.99 -17.54 -22.88
#